data_AF-A0A2E7UTM6-F1
#
_entry.id   AF-A0A2E7UTM6-F1
#
_cell.length_a   1.000
_cell.length_b   1.000
_cell.length_c   1.000
_cell.angle_alpha   90.00
_cell.angle_beta   90.00
_cell.angle_gamma   90.00
#
_symmetry.space_group_name_H-M   'P 1'
#
loop_
_entity.id
_entity.type
_entity.pdbx_description
1 polymer ?
#
loop_
_entity_poly.entity_id
_entity_poly.type
_entity_poly.pdbx_seq_one_letter_code
_entity_poly.pdbx_strand_id
1 'polypeptide(L)'
;MRMIRHGARRRSTRFLLRRRAPGTLPLASKEQSVSAAALPVRIIRAFLSPAILGMVTKIYIPMLFPITFLIWLVAATIDGWLGLAGGFLPSPANYGVAVAFFVTGAVWWLWTYEQLTRMGEGSPSPTAGRTQKLVVRGIYAYCRNPSIWGKLFGVWAVGIAMNSTTFVFGLVPLLVMGSLIEKVVRQEPQLVEVFGPDYEDYRKQVPLFFPWGIIMPSRRYRGPAAD
;
A
#
# COMPACT_ATOMS: atom_id res chain seq x y z
N MET A 1 35.70 68.31 9.40
CA MET A 1 35.75 69.78 9.17
C MET A 1 34.44 70.18 8.48
N ARG A 2 33.65 71.11 9.07
CA ARG A 2 32.39 71.77 8.61
C ARG A 2 31.42 70.98 7.69
N MET A 3 30.20 70.59 8.11
CA MET A 3 28.98 71.38 8.43
C MET A 3 28.08 71.80 7.24
N ILE A 4 26.74 71.67 7.48
CA ILE A 4 25.61 72.54 7.02
C ILE A 4 25.08 72.29 5.57
N ARG A 5 23.77 72.27 5.23
CA ARG A 5 22.49 72.53 5.97
C ARG A 5 21.23 71.88 5.32
N HIS A 6 20.19 71.62 6.13
CA HIS A 6 18.72 71.65 5.88
C HIS A 6 18.00 70.91 4.71
N GLY A 7 16.81 70.39 5.03
CA GLY A 7 15.82 69.92 4.04
C GLY A 7 14.50 69.37 4.62
N ALA A 8 13.81 70.11 5.51
CA ALA A 8 12.54 69.63 6.08
C ALA A 8 11.36 69.78 5.10
N ARG A 9 10.53 68.73 4.91
CA ARG A 9 9.19 68.89 4.32
C ARG A 9 8.17 67.87 4.86
N ARG A 10 7.10 68.41 5.44
CA ARG A 10 5.87 67.68 5.83
C ARG A 10 5.16 67.09 4.61
N ARG A 11 4.55 65.92 4.76
CA ARG A 11 3.24 65.50 4.18
C ARG A 11 2.78 64.29 5.01
N SER A 12 1.76 64.43 5.85
CA SER A 12 0.33 64.54 5.51
C SER A 12 -0.35 63.23 5.88
N THR A 13 -0.98 63.24 7.05
CA THR A 13 -1.82 62.18 7.59
C THR A 13 -2.88 61.77 6.56
N ARG A 14 -2.82 60.52 6.06
CA ARG A 14 -3.95 59.92 5.32
C ARG A 14 -4.41 58.65 6.02
N PHE A 15 -5.31 58.88 6.96
CA PHE A 15 -6.19 57.89 7.55
C PHE A 15 -7.02 57.24 6.42
N LEU A 16 -6.62 56.05 5.98
CA LEU A 16 -7.37 55.26 5.00
C LEU A 16 -7.87 53.98 5.66
N LEU A 17 -9.17 54.00 5.98
CA LEU A 17 -9.96 52.88 6.47
C LEU A 17 -9.88 51.71 5.47
N ARG A 18 -8.96 50.78 5.69
CA ARG A 18 -8.95 49.51 4.95
C ARG A 18 -10.13 48.68 5.43
N ARG A 19 -11.25 48.75 4.69
CA ARG A 19 -12.47 47.97 4.94
C ARG A 19 -12.13 46.51 5.23
N ARG A 20 -12.62 46.02 6.37
CA ARG A 20 -12.55 44.61 6.77
C ARG A 20 -13.47 43.82 5.82
N ALA A 21 -12.90 42.99 4.95
CA ALA A 21 -13.70 42.06 4.15
C ALA A 21 -14.34 41.00 5.07
N PRO A 22 -15.59 40.56 4.80
CA PRO A 22 -16.23 39.51 5.59
C PRO A 22 -15.49 38.18 5.44
N GLY A 23 -15.54 37.35 6.49
CA GLY A 23 -14.61 36.24 6.67
C GLY A 23 -14.71 35.14 5.62
N THR A 24 -13.60 34.89 4.94
CA THR A 24 -13.29 33.55 4.40
C THR A 24 -13.03 32.62 5.58
N LEU A 25 -13.95 31.70 5.85
CA LEU A 25 -13.72 30.56 6.74
C LEU A 25 -12.44 29.81 6.29
N PRO A 26 -11.53 29.43 7.21
CA PRO A 26 -10.34 28.68 6.83
C PRO A 26 -10.74 27.30 6.30
N LEU A 27 -10.22 26.94 5.12
CA LEU A 27 -10.44 25.64 4.46
C LEU A 27 -9.86 24.42 5.22
N ALA A 28 -9.28 24.64 6.40
CA ALA A 28 -8.60 23.64 7.23
C ALA A 28 -9.52 22.54 7.79
N SER A 29 -10.85 22.73 7.78
CA SER A 29 -11.80 21.85 8.48
C SER A 29 -11.84 20.42 7.94
N LYS A 30 -11.66 20.22 6.63
CA LYS A 30 -11.83 18.89 6.02
C LYS A 30 -10.64 17.98 6.28
N GLU A 31 -9.41 18.45 6.05
CA GLU A 31 -8.19 17.64 6.22
C GLU A 31 -7.88 17.34 7.69
N GLN A 32 -8.07 18.30 8.60
CA GLN A 32 -7.87 18.07 10.04
C GLN A 32 -8.86 17.02 10.57
N SER A 33 -10.11 16.98 10.08
CA SER A 33 -11.09 15.96 10.45
C SER A 33 -10.75 14.54 9.97
N VAL A 34 -9.93 14.41 8.92
CA VAL A 34 -9.49 13.12 8.37
C VAL A 34 -8.36 12.52 9.20
N SER A 35 -7.48 13.36 9.74
CA SER A 35 -6.34 12.93 10.56
C SER A 35 -6.77 12.34 11.92
N ALA A 36 -7.76 12.97 12.57
CA ALA A 36 -8.23 12.62 13.91
C ALA A 36 -9.14 11.38 14.01
N ALA A 37 -9.60 10.83 12.88
CA ALA A 37 -10.52 9.69 12.88
C ALA A 37 -9.81 8.36 13.22
N ALA A 38 -10.49 7.48 13.95
CA ALA A 38 -9.96 6.16 14.31
C ALA A 38 -9.62 5.32 13.05
N LEU A 39 -8.57 4.49 13.16
CA LEU A 39 -8.04 3.65 12.09
C LEU A 39 -9.12 2.90 11.26
N PRO A 40 -10.16 2.26 11.85
CA PRO A 40 -11.19 1.57 11.06
C PRO A 40 -12.02 2.52 10.19
N VAL A 41 -12.37 3.71 10.72
CA VAL A 41 -13.19 4.71 10.02
C VAL A 41 -12.43 5.28 8.82
N ARG A 42 -11.11 5.50 8.96
CA ARG A 42 -10.24 5.94 7.88
C ARG A 42 -10.10 4.89 6.78
N ILE A 43 -9.94 3.62 7.14
CA ILE A 43 -9.89 2.48 6.20
C ILE A 43 -11.19 2.38 5.40
N ILE A 44 -12.35 2.42 6.07
CA ILE A 44 -13.67 2.33 5.41
C ILE A 44 -13.88 3.51 4.45
N ARG A 45 -13.58 4.76 4.87
CA ARG A 45 -13.71 5.94 3.99
C ARG A 45 -12.75 5.91 2.81
N ALA A 46 -11.53 5.38 2.96
CA ALA A 46 -10.60 5.22 1.86
C ALA A 46 -11.12 4.20 0.83
N PHE A 47 -11.55 3.02 1.29
CA PHE A 47 -12.10 1.97 0.44
C PHE A 47 -13.35 2.43 -0.34
N LEU A 48 -14.24 3.18 0.32
CA LEU A 48 -15.44 3.76 -0.28
C LEU A 48 -15.18 5.09 -1.02
N SER A 49 -13.93 5.49 -1.24
CA SER A 49 -13.63 6.68 -2.03
C SER A 49 -13.99 6.45 -3.51
N PRO A 50 -14.55 7.44 -4.23
CA PRO A 50 -14.86 7.31 -5.65
C PRO A 50 -13.64 6.98 -6.52
N ALA A 51 -12.44 7.33 -6.07
CA ALA A 51 -11.18 6.97 -6.73
C ALA A 51 -10.89 5.46 -6.62
N ILE A 52 -10.91 4.89 -5.40
CA ILE A 52 -10.68 3.44 -5.21
C ILE A 52 -11.82 2.64 -5.84
N LEU A 53 -13.08 3.02 -5.63
CA LEU A 53 -14.22 2.39 -6.29
C LEU A 53 -14.09 2.46 -7.82
N GLY A 54 -13.68 3.61 -8.37
CA GLY A 54 -13.44 3.77 -9.80
C GLY A 54 -12.34 2.85 -10.34
N MET A 55 -11.21 2.74 -9.64
CA MET A 55 -10.12 1.82 -10.01
C MET A 55 -10.55 0.36 -9.89
N VAL A 56 -11.26 0.00 -8.81
CA VAL A 56 -11.79 -1.36 -8.61
C VAL A 56 -12.76 -1.71 -9.74
N THR A 57 -13.80 -0.90 -9.96
CA THR A 57 -14.86 -1.22 -10.92
C THR A 57 -14.42 -1.14 -12.38
N LYS A 58 -13.55 -0.18 -12.76
CA LYS A 58 -13.18 0.05 -14.17
C LYS A 58 -11.85 -0.56 -14.61
N ILE A 59 -10.98 -0.93 -13.67
CA ILE A 59 -9.67 -1.53 -13.99
C ILE A 59 -9.60 -2.93 -13.39
N TYR A 60 -9.72 -3.07 -12.07
CA TYR A 60 -9.48 -4.36 -11.43
C TYR A 60 -10.56 -5.41 -11.71
N ILE A 61 -11.85 -5.08 -11.72
CA ILE A 61 -12.90 -6.04 -12.09
C ILE A 61 -12.74 -6.52 -13.55
N PRO A 62 -12.74 -5.65 -14.58
CA PRO A 62 -12.66 -6.11 -15.97
C PRO A 62 -11.29 -6.66 -16.38
N MET A 63 -10.22 -6.44 -15.61
CA MET A 63 -8.91 -7.03 -15.86
C MET A 63 -8.64 -8.29 -15.03
N LEU A 64 -8.82 -8.24 -13.70
CA LEU A 64 -8.55 -9.39 -12.84
C LEU A 64 -9.59 -10.48 -12.99
N PHE A 65 -10.89 -10.17 -13.13
CA PHE A 65 -11.91 -11.21 -13.25
C PHE A 65 -11.66 -12.17 -14.43
N PRO A 66 -11.50 -11.71 -15.70
CA PRO A 66 -11.22 -12.62 -16.80
C PRO A 66 -9.85 -13.29 -16.68
N ILE A 67 -8.81 -12.61 -16.19
CA ILE A 67 -7.49 -13.23 -16.00
C ILE A 67 -7.59 -14.37 -14.97
N THR A 68 -8.18 -14.12 -13.81
CA THR A 68 -8.37 -15.12 -12.75
C THR A 68 -9.30 -16.25 -13.20
N PHE A 69 -10.33 -15.96 -13.99
CA PHE A 69 -11.23 -16.98 -14.56
C PHE A 69 -10.51 -17.87 -15.59
N LEU A 70 -9.73 -17.30 -16.51
CA LEU A 70 -8.92 -18.06 -17.47
C LEU A 70 -7.87 -18.93 -16.77
N ILE A 71 -7.19 -18.37 -15.76
CA ILE A 71 -6.26 -19.08 -14.90
C ILE A 71 -6.95 -20.26 -14.21
N TRP A 72 -8.16 -20.07 -13.68
CA TRP A 72 -8.95 -21.15 -13.09
C TRP A 72 -9.35 -22.20 -14.12
N LEU A 73 -9.77 -21.81 -15.33
CA LEU A 73 -10.13 -22.76 -16.39
C LEU A 73 -8.96 -23.68 -16.75
N VAL A 74 -7.75 -23.14 -16.85
CA VAL A 74 -6.51 -23.93 -17.03
C VAL A 74 -6.27 -24.85 -15.84
N ALA A 75 -6.36 -24.35 -14.61
CA ALA A 75 -6.16 -25.17 -13.40
C ALA A 75 -7.18 -26.31 -13.27
N ALA A 76 -8.46 -26.04 -13.55
CA ALA A 76 -9.54 -27.04 -13.54
C ALA A 76 -9.38 -28.09 -14.65
N THR A 77 -8.85 -27.70 -15.82
CA THR A 77 -8.53 -28.63 -16.91
C THR A 77 -7.42 -29.59 -16.47
N ILE A 78 -6.37 -29.06 -15.84
CA ILE A 78 -5.26 -29.86 -15.29
C ILE A 78 -5.74 -30.74 -14.12
N ASP A 79 -6.60 -30.24 -13.23
CA ASP A 79 -7.21 -31.04 -12.17
C ASP A 79 -8.03 -32.21 -12.75
N GLY A 80 -8.74 -32.01 -13.86
CA GLY A 80 -9.42 -33.07 -14.60
C GLY A 80 -8.45 -34.14 -15.14
N TRP A 81 -7.34 -33.72 -15.77
CA TRP A 81 -6.31 -34.63 -16.29
C TRP A 81 -5.55 -35.39 -15.21
N LEU A 82 -5.36 -34.79 -14.03
CA LEU A 82 -4.66 -35.39 -12.89
C LEU A 82 -5.59 -36.20 -11.94
N GLY A 83 -6.90 -36.26 -12.22
CA GLY A 83 -7.87 -36.92 -11.33
C GLY A 83 -8.15 -36.16 -10.03
N LEU A 84 -7.76 -34.88 -9.95
CA LEU A 84 -7.92 -33.98 -8.80
C LEU A 84 -9.23 -33.18 -8.81
N ALA A 85 -10.11 -33.42 -9.79
CA ALA A 85 -11.38 -32.70 -9.96
C ALA A 85 -12.38 -32.83 -8.78
N GLY A 86 -12.17 -33.79 -7.86
CA GLY A 86 -12.92 -33.86 -6.59
C GLY A 86 -12.57 -32.75 -5.59
N GLY A 87 -11.49 -31.99 -5.84
CA GLY A 87 -10.96 -30.96 -4.95
C GLY A 87 -10.24 -31.53 -3.73
N PHE A 88 -9.83 -30.64 -2.83
CA PHE A 88 -9.03 -30.99 -1.64
C PHE A 88 -9.72 -30.65 -0.30
N LEU A 89 -10.86 -29.96 -0.34
CA LEU A 89 -11.72 -29.71 0.81
C LEU A 89 -13.16 -30.16 0.54
N PRO A 90 -13.90 -30.64 1.56
CA PRO A 90 -15.31 -30.97 1.39
C PRO A 90 -16.14 -29.71 1.20
N SER A 91 -17.01 -29.70 0.17
CA SER A 91 -18.03 -28.66 0.02
C SER A 91 -19.16 -28.87 1.04
N PRO A 92 -19.71 -27.81 1.67
CA PRO A 92 -19.44 -26.38 1.45
C PRO A 92 -18.36 -25.78 2.37
N ALA A 93 -17.60 -26.59 3.13
CA ALA A 93 -16.61 -26.07 4.10
C ALA A 93 -15.47 -25.29 3.43
N ASN A 94 -15.15 -25.62 2.18
CA ASN A 94 -14.23 -24.86 1.33
C ASN A 94 -14.59 -23.35 1.26
N TYR A 95 -15.87 -22.99 1.18
CA TYR A 95 -16.30 -21.58 1.15
C TYR A 95 -16.02 -20.86 2.49
N GLY A 96 -16.20 -21.54 3.62
CA GLY A 96 -15.85 -20.99 4.93
C GLY A 96 -14.35 -20.71 5.07
N VAL A 97 -13.51 -21.63 4.60
CA VAL A 97 -12.05 -21.45 4.56
C VAL A 97 -11.67 -20.31 3.60
N ALA A 98 -12.30 -20.25 2.42
CA ALA A 98 -12.07 -19.17 1.45
C ALA A 98 -12.41 -17.78 2.03
N VAL A 99 -13.54 -17.64 2.72
CA VAL A 99 -13.91 -16.37 3.40
C VAL A 99 -12.89 -16.01 4.48
N ALA A 100 -12.45 -16.97 5.30
CA ALA A 100 -11.44 -16.71 6.32
C ALA A 100 -10.11 -16.23 5.71
N PHE A 101 -9.65 -16.88 4.63
CA PHE A 101 -8.45 -16.46 3.89
C PHE A 101 -8.64 -15.07 3.24
N PHE A 102 -9.78 -14.80 2.62
CA PHE A 102 -10.07 -13.51 1.99
C PHE A 102 -10.07 -12.36 3.00
N VAL A 103 -10.76 -12.53 4.13
CA VAL A 103 -10.80 -11.52 5.22
C VAL A 103 -9.41 -11.30 5.80
N THR A 104 -8.65 -12.37 6.03
CA THR A 104 -7.26 -12.27 6.53
C THR A 104 -6.37 -11.51 5.55
N GLY A 105 -6.46 -11.83 4.25
CA GLY A 105 -5.72 -11.15 3.18
C GLY A 105 -6.08 -9.69 3.04
N ALA A 106 -7.38 -9.36 3.09
CA ALA A 106 -7.87 -7.99 3.02
C ALA A 106 -7.41 -7.15 4.22
N VAL A 107 -7.56 -7.65 5.45
CA VAL A 107 -7.09 -6.97 6.67
C VAL A 107 -5.58 -6.75 6.63
N TRP A 108 -4.81 -7.78 6.26
CA TRP A 108 -3.35 -7.67 6.15
C TRP A 108 -2.93 -6.67 5.07
N TRP A 109 -3.54 -6.72 3.89
CA TRP A 109 -3.26 -5.80 2.80
C TRP A 109 -3.55 -4.35 3.21
N LEU A 110 -4.73 -4.08 3.76
CA LEU A 110 -5.13 -2.76 4.25
C LEU A 110 -4.17 -2.24 5.34
N TRP A 111 -3.75 -3.09 6.27
CA TRP A 111 -2.80 -2.71 7.32
C TRP A 111 -1.41 -2.40 6.77
N THR A 112 -0.91 -3.18 5.79
CA THR A 112 0.37 -2.87 5.14
C THR A 112 0.33 -1.55 4.37
N TYR A 113 -0.77 -1.27 3.66
CA TYR A 113 -0.91 -0.06 2.85
C TYR A 113 -1.14 1.18 3.72
N GLU A 114 -1.89 1.09 4.81
CA GLU A 114 -2.01 2.19 5.78
C GLU A 114 -0.66 2.57 6.37
N GLN A 115 0.13 1.59 6.80
CA GLN A 115 1.46 1.83 7.34
C GLN A 115 2.39 2.49 6.31
N LEU A 116 2.35 2.02 5.05
CA LEU A 116 3.16 2.57 3.97
C LEU A 116 2.75 4.02 3.63
N THR A 117 1.45 4.31 3.51
CA THR A 117 0.97 5.67 3.21
C THR A 117 1.20 6.64 4.37
N ARG A 118 0.99 6.20 5.61
CA ARG A 118 1.15 7.05 6.80
C ARG A 118 2.61 7.36 7.11
N MET A 119 3.52 6.39 7.00
CA MET A 119 4.94 6.58 7.32
C MET A 119 5.78 7.01 6.11
N GLY A 120 5.33 6.70 4.89
CA GLY A 120 6.04 7.00 3.65
C GLY A 120 5.57 8.27 2.96
N GLU A 121 4.56 8.96 3.51
CA GLU A 121 4.03 10.24 3.00
C GLU A 121 3.70 10.20 1.49
N GLY A 122 2.99 9.14 1.06
CA GLY A 122 2.60 8.98 -0.34
C GLY A 122 1.94 7.63 -0.65
N SER A 123 1.98 7.24 -1.92
CA SER A 123 1.27 6.08 -2.44
C SER A 123 2.18 4.85 -2.64
N PRO A 124 1.67 3.63 -2.38
CA PRO A 124 2.28 2.37 -2.81
C PRO A 124 2.52 2.26 -4.32
N SER A 125 1.79 3.04 -5.14
CA SER A 125 1.91 3.03 -6.60
C SER A 125 2.69 4.25 -7.09
N PRO A 126 3.75 4.08 -7.90
CA PRO A 126 4.48 5.20 -8.49
C PRO A 126 3.58 6.17 -9.26
N THR A 127 2.59 5.65 -9.99
CA THR A 127 1.63 6.41 -10.80
C THR A 127 0.63 7.23 -9.98
N ALA A 128 0.51 6.97 -8.68
CA ALA A 128 -0.41 7.66 -7.78
C ALA A 128 0.32 8.52 -6.73
N GLY A 129 1.54 8.97 -7.05
CA GLY A 129 2.39 9.79 -6.17
C GLY A 129 3.16 8.94 -5.17
N ARG A 130 4.24 8.28 -5.63
CA ARG A 130 5.19 7.45 -4.85
C ARG A 130 5.45 8.01 -3.45
N THR A 131 5.61 7.12 -2.45
CA THR A 131 6.11 7.47 -1.11
C THR A 131 7.37 8.35 -1.17
N GLN A 132 7.37 9.45 -0.43
CA GLN A 132 8.48 10.39 -0.31
C GLN A 132 9.51 9.97 0.76
N LYS A 133 9.08 9.23 1.79
CA LYS A 133 9.95 8.70 2.86
C LYS A 133 10.10 7.19 2.79
N LEU A 134 11.27 6.68 3.16
CA LEU A 134 11.54 5.24 3.21
C LEU A 134 10.94 4.61 4.49
N VAL A 135 9.98 3.71 4.31
CA VAL A 135 9.29 3.04 5.42
C VAL A 135 10.06 1.81 5.88
N VAL A 136 10.78 1.94 6.99
CA VAL A 136 11.58 0.87 7.62
C VAL A 136 11.01 0.35 8.94
N ARG A 137 9.93 0.96 9.44
CA ARG A 137 9.32 0.68 10.77
C ARG A 137 8.03 -0.14 10.67
N GLY A 138 7.55 -0.64 11.81
CA GLY A 138 6.31 -1.40 11.89
C GLY A 138 6.41 -2.74 11.14
N ILE A 139 5.43 -3.06 10.30
CA ILE A 139 5.42 -4.32 9.53
C ILE A 139 6.59 -4.42 8.52
N TYR A 140 7.09 -3.28 8.04
CA TYR A 140 8.24 -3.19 7.14
C TYR A 140 9.58 -3.50 7.84
N ALA A 141 9.65 -3.45 9.17
CA ALA A 141 10.85 -3.85 9.91
C ALA A 141 11.14 -5.36 9.87
N TYR A 142 10.16 -6.17 9.45
CA TYR A 142 10.23 -7.64 9.43
C TYR A 142 10.40 -8.22 8.03
N CYS A 143 9.82 -7.57 7.03
CA CYS A 143 9.80 -7.99 5.64
C CYS A 143 9.62 -6.74 4.76
N ARG A 144 10.39 -6.61 3.69
CA ARG A 144 10.35 -5.40 2.84
C ARG A 144 9.20 -5.38 1.82
N ASN A 145 8.56 -6.51 1.55
CA ASN A 145 7.34 -6.60 0.72
C ASN A 145 6.17 -7.29 1.46
N PRO A 146 5.71 -6.75 2.60
CA PRO A 146 4.73 -7.43 3.45
C PRO A 146 3.34 -7.51 2.80
N SER A 147 3.06 -6.66 1.82
CA SER A 147 1.79 -6.68 1.06
C SER A 147 1.63 -7.90 0.12
N ILE A 148 2.70 -8.67 -0.14
CA ILE A 148 2.60 -9.91 -0.92
C ILE A 148 1.78 -10.94 -0.15
N TRP A 149 1.91 -11.02 1.18
CA TRP A 149 1.08 -11.90 2.02
C TRP A 149 -0.42 -11.62 1.90
N GLY A 150 -0.83 -10.35 1.91
CA GLY A 150 -2.25 -9.98 1.74
C GLY A 150 -2.82 -10.42 0.39
N LYS A 151 -2.02 -10.28 -0.68
CA LYS A 151 -2.38 -10.74 -2.04
C LYS A 151 -2.41 -12.26 -2.12
N LEU A 152 -1.44 -12.93 -1.50
CA LEU A 152 -1.33 -14.39 -1.44
C LEU A 152 -2.56 -15.01 -0.78
N PHE A 153 -2.97 -14.50 0.39
CA PHE A 153 -4.22 -14.90 1.05
C PHE A 153 -5.45 -14.67 0.16
N GLY A 154 -5.53 -13.54 -0.55
CA GLY A 154 -6.61 -13.24 -1.49
C GLY A 154 -6.68 -14.20 -2.69
N VAL A 155 -5.54 -14.55 -3.28
CA VAL A 155 -5.47 -15.49 -4.42
C VAL A 155 -5.73 -16.93 -3.95
N TRP A 156 -5.22 -17.33 -2.78
CA TRP A 156 -5.59 -18.60 -2.15
C TRP A 156 -7.10 -18.70 -1.90
N ALA A 157 -7.74 -17.63 -1.39
CA ALA A 157 -9.18 -17.63 -1.18
C ALA A 157 -9.98 -17.96 -2.45
N VAL A 158 -9.55 -17.45 -3.62
CA VAL A 158 -10.16 -17.80 -4.91
C VAL A 158 -9.97 -19.29 -5.23
N GLY A 159 -8.73 -19.79 -5.17
CA GLY A 159 -8.45 -21.21 -5.44
C GLY A 159 -9.17 -22.18 -4.50
N ILE A 160 -9.31 -21.81 -3.22
CA ILE A 160 -10.06 -22.56 -2.19
C ILE A 160 -11.58 -22.50 -2.46
N ALA A 161 -12.13 -21.34 -2.82
CA ALA A 161 -13.55 -21.21 -3.17
C ALA A 161 -13.91 -22.03 -4.42
N MET A 162 -12.98 -22.09 -5.38
CA MET A 162 -13.06 -22.92 -6.59
C MET A 162 -12.66 -24.39 -6.35
N ASN A 163 -12.21 -24.74 -5.14
CA ASN A 163 -11.74 -26.05 -4.71
C ASN A 163 -10.70 -26.71 -5.65
N SER A 164 -9.88 -25.91 -6.35
CA SER A 164 -8.93 -26.39 -7.35
C SER A 164 -7.56 -26.66 -6.72
N THR A 165 -7.13 -27.92 -6.76
CA THR A 165 -5.86 -28.38 -6.19
C THR A 165 -4.68 -27.80 -6.97
N THR A 166 -4.72 -27.86 -8.31
CA THR A 166 -3.69 -27.28 -9.18
C THR A 166 -3.60 -25.77 -9.02
N PHE A 167 -4.72 -25.07 -8.83
CA PHE A 167 -4.70 -23.63 -8.57
C PHE A 167 -3.94 -23.34 -7.27
N VAL A 168 -4.35 -23.94 -6.16
CA VAL A 168 -3.82 -23.63 -4.82
C VAL A 168 -2.36 -24.07 -4.63
N PHE A 169 -2.00 -25.26 -5.10
CA PHE A 169 -0.69 -25.87 -4.83
C PHE A 169 0.30 -25.81 -6.00
N GLY A 170 -0.17 -25.67 -7.24
CA GLY A 170 0.70 -25.50 -8.41
C GLY A 170 0.87 -24.03 -8.79
N LEU A 171 -0.24 -23.35 -9.11
CA LEU A 171 -0.21 -22.00 -9.66
C LEU A 171 0.14 -20.91 -8.64
N VAL A 172 -0.42 -20.93 -7.42
CA VAL A 172 -0.15 -19.87 -6.44
C VAL A 172 1.35 -19.74 -6.10
N PRO A 173 2.13 -20.83 -5.90
CA PRO A 173 3.59 -20.74 -5.79
C PRO A 173 4.26 -20.06 -7.00
N LEU A 174 3.83 -20.33 -8.24
CA LEU A 174 4.35 -19.67 -9.43
C LEU A 174 4.03 -18.17 -9.45
N LEU A 175 2.82 -17.76 -9.04
CA LEU A 175 2.44 -16.35 -8.91
C LEU A 175 3.24 -15.62 -7.84
N VAL A 176 3.50 -16.28 -6.69
CA VAL A 176 4.38 -15.73 -5.65
C VAL A 176 5.81 -15.57 -6.18
N MET A 177 6.37 -16.60 -6.82
CA MET A 177 7.70 -16.56 -7.41
C MET A 177 7.83 -15.42 -8.44
N GLY A 178 6.88 -15.31 -9.38
CA GLY A 178 6.85 -14.22 -10.36
C GLY A 178 6.74 -12.85 -9.69
N SER A 179 5.91 -12.70 -8.66
CA SER A 179 5.83 -11.46 -7.89
C SER A 179 7.13 -11.12 -7.16
N LEU A 180 7.89 -12.10 -6.67
CA LEU A 180 9.17 -11.86 -5.99
C LEU A 180 10.28 -11.47 -6.96
N ILE A 181 10.32 -12.11 -8.13
CA ILE A 181 11.22 -11.74 -9.23
C ILE A 181 10.93 -10.30 -9.68
N GLU A 182 9.66 -9.93 -9.85
CA GLU A 182 9.27 -8.55 -10.21
C GLU A 182 9.75 -7.52 -9.18
N LYS A 183 9.75 -7.86 -7.88
CA LYS A 183 10.36 -7.00 -6.85
C LYS A 183 11.84 -6.82 -7.07
N VAL A 184 12.60 -7.91 -7.11
CA VAL A 184 14.08 -7.84 -7.16
C VAL A 184 14.57 -7.22 -8.48
N VAL A 185 13.99 -7.59 -9.61
CA VAL A 185 14.45 -7.17 -10.95
C VAL A 185 14.01 -5.74 -11.30
N ARG A 186 12.81 -5.32 -10.90
CA ARG A 186 12.21 -4.05 -11.35
C ARG A 186 11.99 -3.04 -10.23
N GLN A 187 11.47 -3.47 -9.07
CA GLN A 187 11.11 -2.52 -8.01
C GLN A 187 12.31 -2.13 -7.13
N GLU A 188 13.21 -3.06 -6.77
CA GLU A 188 14.35 -2.73 -5.91
C GLU A 188 15.32 -1.73 -6.56
N PRO A 189 15.70 -1.83 -7.86
CA PRO A 189 16.52 -0.82 -8.52
C PRO A 189 15.88 0.58 -8.47
N GLN A 190 14.58 0.68 -8.73
CA GLN A 190 13.83 1.95 -8.63
C GLN A 190 13.78 2.51 -7.20
N LEU A 191 13.90 1.67 -6.17
CA LEU A 191 13.98 2.11 -4.78
C LEU A 191 15.40 2.55 -4.41
N VAL A 192 16.45 1.92 -4.96
CA VAL A 192 17.84 2.40 -4.87
C VAL A 192 17.99 3.75 -5.59
N GLU A 193 17.40 3.94 -6.77
CA GLU A 193 17.41 5.22 -7.50
C GLU A 193 16.77 6.38 -6.70
N VAL A 194 15.74 6.10 -5.90
CA VAL A 194 14.97 7.12 -5.16
C VAL A 194 15.53 7.38 -3.77
N PHE A 195 15.94 6.32 -3.05
CA PHE A 195 16.32 6.38 -1.63
C PHE A 195 17.81 6.10 -1.38
N GLY A 196 18.58 5.75 -2.42
CA GLY A 196 20.04 5.66 -2.35
C GLY A 196 20.56 4.69 -1.28
N PRO A 197 21.62 5.06 -0.54
CA PRO A 197 22.25 4.22 0.49
C PRO A 197 21.31 3.72 1.58
N ASP A 198 20.30 4.50 1.96
CA ASP A 198 19.37 4.11 3.03
C ASP A 198 18.56 2.86 2.67
N TYR A 199 18.16 2.75 1.40
CA TYR A 199 17.49 1.55 0.90
C TYR A 199 18.44 0.36 0.71
N GLU A 200 19.69 0.62 0.31
CA GLU A 200 20.74 -0.41 0.26
C GLU A 200 20.98 -1.03 1.64
N ASP A 201 21.10 -0.24 2.69
CA ASP A 201 21.35 -0.75 4.04
C ASP A 201 20.10 -1.38 4.67
N TYR A 202 18.91 -0.90 4.31
CA TYR A 202 17.64 -1.55 4.66
C TYR A 202 17.48 -2.92 3.99
N ARG A 203 17.71 -3.05 2.67
CA ARG A 203 17.52 -4.32 1.95
C ARG A 203 18.55 -5.40 2.31
N LYS A 204 19.73 -5.01 2.80
CA LYS A 204 20.74 -5.94 3.37
C LYS A 204 20.27 -6.56 4.69
N GLN A 205 19.57 -5.79 5.53
CA GLN A 205 19.12 -6.22 6.86
C GLN A 205 17.76 -6.94 6.82
N VAL A 206 16.81 -6.44 6.02
CA VAL A 206 15.41 -6.92 6.04
C VAL A 206 15.13 -7.88 4.88
N PRO A 207 14.59 -9.08 5.12
CA PRO A 207 14.33 -10.08 4.09
C PRO A 207 13.23 -9.65 3.10
N LEU A 208 13.28 -10.24 1.88
CA LEU A 208 12.36 -9.91 0.79
C LEU A 208 10.88 -10.17 1.12
N PHE A 209 10.59 -11.33 1.73
CA PHE A 209 9.23 -11.89 1.81
C PHE A 209 8.91 -12.60 3.14
N PHE A 210 9.73 -13.57 3.56
CA PHE A 210 9.53 -14.28 4.81
C PHE A 210 9.95 -13.40 6.00
N PRO A 211 9.09 -13.17 7.01
CA PRO A 211 9.35 -12.24 8.11
C PRO A 211 10.26 -12.85 9.19
N TRP A 212 11.47 -13.28 8.79
CA TRP A 212 12.44 -13.93 9.69
C TRP A 212 12.77 -13.11 10.95
N GLY A 213 12.61 -11.77 10.91
CA GLY A 213 12.78 -10.88 12.08
C GLY A 213 11.78 -11.09 13.23
N ILE A 214 10.72 -11.89 13.02
CA ILE A 214 9.80 -12.35 14.07
C ILE A 214 10.48 -13.47 14.89
N ILE A 215 11.12 -14.42 14.19
CA ILE A 215 11.79 -15.60 14.77
C ILE A 215 13.20 -15.25 15.25
N MET A 216 13.88 -14.32 14.56
CA MET A 216 15.24 -13.88 14.83
C MET A 216 15.27 -12.35 15.03
N PRO A 217 15.09 -11.84 16.27
CA PRO A 217 15.07 -10.41 16.56
C PRO A 217 16.36 -9.65 16.18
N SER A 218 17.46 -10.37 15.97
CA SER A 218 18.73 -9.86 15.42
C SER A 218 18.62 -9.35 13.97
N ARG A 219 17.61 -9.78 13.20
CA ARG A 219 17.37 -9.35 11.81
C ARG A 219 16.35 -8.20 11.65
N ARG A 220 15.95 -7.55 12.74
CA ARG A 220 15.15 -6.32 12.66
C ARG A 220 16.05 -5.15 12.25
N TYR A 221 15.57 -4.30 11.34
CA TYR A 221 16.29 -3.07 10.96
C TYR A 221 16.54 -2.17 12.18
N ARG A 222 17.76 -1.64 12.32
CA ARG A 222 18.17 -0.76 13.42
C ARG A 222 18.73 0.60 12.98
N GLY A 223 18.70 0.92 11.69
CA GLY A 223 19.15 2.21 11.20
C GLY A 223 18.23 3.36 11.62
N PRO A 224 18.68 4.63 11.45
CA PRO A 224 17.81 5.79 11.58
C PRO A 224 16.61 5.65 10.62
N ALA A 225 15.46 6.20 11.00
CA ALA A 225 14.41 6.42 10.01
C ALA A 225 14.70 7.75 9.31
N ALA A 226 14.22 7.90 8.07
CA ALA A 226 14.08 9.22 7.49
C ALA A 226 13.02 9.98 8.30
N ASP A 227 13.46 11.02 9.01
CA ASP A 227 12.62 11.87 9.87
C ASP A 227 11.70 12.81 9.05
#